data_AF-A0A1G9KC03-F1
#
_entry.id   AF-A0A1G9KC03-F1
#
_cell.length_a   1.000
_cell.length_b   1.000
_cell.length_c   1.000
_cell.angle_alpha   90.00
_cell.angle_beta   90.00
_cell.angle_gamma   90.00
#
_symmetry.space_group_name_H-M   'P 1'
#
loop_
_entity.id
_entity.type
_entity.pdbx_description
1 polymer ?
#
loop_
_entity_poly.entity_id
_entity_poly.type
_entity_poly.pdbx_seq_one_letter_code
_entity_poly.pdbx_strand_id
1 'polypeptide(L)'
;MKECKQCGTCCRKGGPALHSQDLHLLSIEGGIDLTDIVTLRIGELAYDQPEGAVVPLASEILKIKGVGQEWTCKFLAPSTQACRIYKDRPIECKTLFCGDPEPLRKMYDKDRITRKDVLPEGHPVFEIIEEHELKCAPLQLAELAKKILENWENSAELQVDLLEMLVYDKSIRDLLVEKSGLPADSMEFFFGRSLNRVLSGFGIIATPNGSSFSLRKTKGSA
;
A
#
# COMPACT_ATOMS: atom_id res chain seq x y z
N MET A 1 -33.04 8.79 -0.08
CA MET A 1 -31.68 9.07 -0.61
C MET A 1 -30.68 8.15 0.07
N LYS A 2 -29.93 7.34 -0.68
CA LYS A 2 -28.80 6.55 -0.16
C LYS A 2 -27.53 7.41 -0.26
N GLU A 3 -27.38 8.37 0.64
CA GLU A 3 -26.25 9.31 0.64
C GLU A 3 -25.37 9.16 1.88
N CYS A 4 -24.10 9.52 1.75
CA CYS A 4 -23.15 9.50 2.85
C CYS A 4 -23.51 10.59 3.87
N LYS A 5 -23.68 10.19 5.14
CA LYS A 5 -23.96 11.11 6.27
C LYS A 5 -22.70 11.74 6.88
N GLN A 6 -21.54 11.57 6.24
CA GLN A 6 -20.24 12.06 6.72
C GLN A 6 -19.88 11.65 8.17
N CYS A 7 -20.35 10.48 8.62
CA CYS A 7 -20.09 9.96 9.97
C CYS A 7 -18.67 9.40 10.20
N GLY A 8 -17.82 9.40 9.17
CA GLY A 8 -16.44 8.89 9.22
C GLY A 8 -16.27 7.37 9.40
N THR A 9 -17.34 6.59 9.59
CA THR A 9 -17.24 5.14 9.88
C THR A 9 -16.48 4.36 8.80
N CYS A 10 -16.82 4.57 7.53
CA CYS A 10 -16.12 3.92 6.43
C CYS A 10 -14.66 4.41 6.30
N CYS A 11 -14.44 5.72 6.44
CA CYS A 11 -13.09 6.30 6.38
C CYS A 11 -12.14 5.72 7.43
N ARG A 12 -12.63 5.38 8.63
CA ARG A 12 -11.84 4.72 9.69
C ARG A 12 -11.52 3.25 9.39
N LYS A 13 -12.36 2.58 8.60
CA LYS A 13 -12.10 1.20 8.16
C LYS A 13 -11.07 1.13 7.03
N GLY A 14 -10.85 2.23 6.31
CA GLY A 14 -9.92 2.29 5.20
C GLY A 14 -10.22 3.42 4.23
N GLY A 15 -9.19 3.92 3.56
CA GLY A 15 -9.36 4.67 2.31
C GLY A 15 -9.84 3.77 1.15
N PRO A 16 -10.56 4.34 0.15
CA PRO A 16 -11.02 3.62 -1.03
C PRO A 16 -9.84 3.18 -1.92
N ALA A 17 -10.02 2.06 -2.63
CA ALA A 17 -9.21 1.79 -3.82
C ALA A 17 -9.63 2.74 -4.95
N LEU A 18 -8.69 3.00 -5.86
CA LEU A 18 -8.90 3.86 -7.01
C LEU A 18 -9.24 3.04 -8.24
N HIS A 19 -10.20 3.54 -9.01
CA HIS A 19 -10.70 2.92 -10.23
C HIS A 19 -10.52 3.85 -11.42
N SER A 20 -10.75 3.35 -12.64
CA SER A 20 -10.61 4.14 -13.87
C SER A 20 -11.44 5.43 -13.85
N GLN A 21 -12.60 5.39 -13.19
CA GLN A 21 -13.48 6.55 -13.01
C GLN A 21 -12.84 7.64 -12.13
N ASP A 22 -11.80 7.33 -11.36
CA ASP A 22 -11.10 8.24 -10.47
C ASP A 22 -9.89 8.92 -11.12
N LEU A 23 -9.48 8.53 -12.34
CA LEU A 23 -8.30 9.12 -13.01
C LEU A 23 -8.39 10.65 -13.10
N HIS A 24 -9.58 11.19 -13.36
CA HIS A 24 -9.80 12.64 -13.41
C HIS A 24 -9.47 13.34 -12.08
N LEU A 25 -9.59 12.66 -10.94
CA LEU A 25 -9.29 13.22 -9.62
C LEU A 25 -7.79 13.50 -9.42
N LEU A 26 -6.93 12.89 -10.24
CA LEU A 26 -5.48 13.10 -10.23
C LEU A 26 -5.04 14.32 -11.04
N SER A 27 -5.94 14.88 -11.85
CA SER A 27 -5.63 16.00 -12.75
C SER A 27 -6.32 17.32 -12.37
N ILE A 28 -7.28 17.29 -11.44
CA ILE A 28 -7.96 18.49 -10.96
C ILE A 28 -7.11 19.24 -9.92
N GLU A 29 -7.21 20.56 -9.92
CA GLU A 29 -6.59 21.40 -8.90
C GLU A 29 -7.16 21.09 -7.52
N GLY A 30 -6.29 20.83 -6.54
CA GLY A 30 -6.70 20.41 -5.19
C GLY A 30 -7.26 18.99 -5.11
N GLY A 31 -7.05 18.18 -6.15
CA GLY A 31 -7.41 16.77 -6.23
C GLY A 31 -6.52 15.85 -5.39
N ILE A 32 -6.44 14.60 -5.82
CA ILE A 32 -5.62 13.55 -5.18
C ILE A 32 -4.21 13.62 -5.77
N ASP A 33 -3.22 13.86 -4.93
CA ASP A 33 -1.80 13.86 -5.31
C ASP A 33 -1.18 12.46 -5.17
N LEU A 34 -0.07 12.19 -5.85
CA LEU A 34 0.65 10.91 -5.70
C LEU A 34 1.08 10.65 -4.24
N THR A 35 1.34 11.70 -3.45
CA THR A 35 1.63 11.60 -2.01
C THR A 35 0.42 11.16 -1.18
N ASP A 36 -0.79 11.16 -1.75
CA ASP A 36 -2.02 10.66 -1.14
C ASP A 36 -2.28 9.16 -1.41
N ILE A 37 -1.50 8.55 -2.30
CA ILE A 37 -1.77 7.20 -2.83
C ILE A 37 -0.69 6.21 -2.37
N VAL A 38 -1.13 5.03 -1.93
CA VAL A 38 -0.25 3.88 -1.70
C VAL A 38 -0.55 2.79 -2.71
N THR A 39 0.51 2.19 -3.22
CA THR A 39 0.46 0.97 -4.03
C THR A 39 0.54 -0.24 -3.13
N LEU A 40 -0.48 -1.09 -3.17
CA LEU A 40 -0.40 -2.44 -2.61
C LEU A 40 -0.02 -3.39 -3.74
N ARG A 41 1.07 -4.12 -3.53
CA ARG A 41 1.75 -4.87 -4.60
C ARG A 41 1.27 -6.31 -4.66
N ILE A 42 1.47 -6.95 -5.82
CA ILE A 42 1.11 -8.36 -6.02
C ILE A 42 1.84 -9.23 -4.98
N GLY A 43 1.12 -10.14 -4.35
CA GLY A 43 1.61 -11.02 -3.28
C GLY A 43 1.65 -10.40 -1.89
N GLU A 44 1.44 -9.10 -1.76
CA GLU A 44 1.36 -8.43 -0.47
C GLU A 44 0.11 -8.88 0.28
N LEU A 45 0.22 -9.13 1.60
CA LEU A 45 -0.94 -9.48 2.41
C LEU A 45 -1.82 -8.25 2.63
N ALA A 46 -3.09 -8.38 2.27
CA ALA A 46 -4.13 -7.40 2.49
C ALA A 46 -5.40 -8.08 3.03
N TYR A 47 -6.18 -7.33 3.81
CA TYR A 47 -7.49 -7.81 4.26
C TYR A 47 -8.50 -7.64 3.13
N ASP A 48 -8.96 -8.74 2.56
CA ASP A 48 -10.03 -8.76 1.57
C ASP A 48 -11.37 -8.68 2.29
N GLN A 49 -12.10 -7.56 2.11
CA GLN A 49 -13.37 -7.36 2.82
C GLN A 49 -14.49 -8.29 2.33
N PRO A 50 -14.61 -8.59 1.02
CA PRO A 50 -15.54 -9.60 0.55
C PRO A 50 -15.34 -11.01 1.15
N GLU A 51 -14.09 -11.49 1.20
CA GLU A 51 -13.72 -12.82 1.72
C GLU A 51 -13.63 -12.84 3.26
N GLY A 52 -13.39 -11.69 3.88
CA GLY A 52 -13.25 -11.56 5.33
C GLY A 52 -11.94 -12.12 5.88
N ALA A 53 -10.91 -12.24 5.04
CA ALA A 53 -9.63 -12.88 5.36
C ALA A 53 -8.44 -12.01 4.94
N VAL A 54 -7.26 -12.30 5.50
CA VAL A 54 -6.00 -11.73 5.02
C VAL A 54 -5.44 -12.67 3.97
N VAL A 55 -5.31 -12.18 2.74
CA VAL A 55 -4.88 -12.96 1.58
C VAL A 55 -3.78 -12.23 0.81
N PRO A 56 -2.91 -12.96 0.08
CA PRO A 56 -1.98 -12.34 -0.84
C PRO A 56 -2.74 -11.73 -2.03
N LEU A 57 -2.39 -10.51 -2.40
CA LEU A 57 -3.01 -9.83 -3.53
C LEU A 57 -2.66 -10.50 -4.88
N ALA A 58 -3.68 -10.79 -5.68
CA ALA A 58 -3.51 -11.31 -7.04
C ALA A 58 -3.18 -10.22 -8.07
N SER A 59 -3.49 -8.95 -7.77
CA SER A 59 -3.26 -7.80 -8.63
C SER A 59 -2.78 -6.61 -7.81
N GLU A 60 -2.12 -5.65 -8.48
CA GLU A 60 -1.81 -4.35 -7.89
C GLU A 60 -3.11 -3.61 -7.50
N ILE A 61 -3.06 -2.83 -6.42
CA ILE A 61 -4.14 -1.94 -6.01
C ILE A 61 -3.54 -0.56 -5.66
N LEU A 62 -3.94 0.46 -6.40
CA LEU A 62 -3.77 1.85 -5.94
C LEU A 62 -4.91 2.23 -5.01
N LYS A 63 -4.59 2.78 -3.84
CA LYS A 63 -5.62 3.24 -2.91
C LYS A 63 -5.19 4.48 -2.13
N ILE A 64 -6.18 5.18 -1.58
CA ILE A 64 -5.92 6.30 -0.68
C ILE A 64 -5.23 5.81 0.60
N LYS A 65 -4.14 6.49 0.96
CA LYS A 65 -3.36 6.21 2.17
C LYS A 65 -4.16 6.41 3.45
N GLY A 66 -3.74 5.64 4.45
CA GLY A 66 -4.10 5.90 5.82
C GLY A 66 -3.18 6.95 6.48
N VAL A 67 -3.43 7.27 7.74
CA VAL A 67 -2.58 8.15 8.55
C VAL A 67 -1.62 7.32 9.38
N GLY A 68 -0.33 7.61 9.27
CA GLY A 68 0.72 6.89 9.99
C GLY A 68 0.75 5.41 9.61
N GLN A 69 0.66 4.52 10.60
CA GLN A 69 0.64 3.07 10.38
C GLN A 69 -0.78 2.48 10.28
N GLU A 70 -1.82 3.28 10.49
CA GLU A 70 -3.21 2.85 10.42
C GLU A 70 -3.81 3.03 9.03
N TRP A 71 -4.97 2.40 8.79
CA TRP A 71 -5.71 2.51 7.53
C TRP A 71 -6.74 3.65 7.52
N THR A 72 -6.92 4.38 8.62
CA THR A 72 -7.84 5.53 8.67
C THR A 72 -7.49 6.52 7.56
N CYS A 73 -8.41 6.69 6.61
CA CYS A 73 -8.24 7.50 5.40
C CYS A 73 -7.69 8.89 5.71
N LYS A 74 -6.62 9.31 5.02
CA LYS A 74 -5.95 10.60 5.27
C LYS A 74 -6.83 11.83 5.06
N PHE A 75 -7.89 11.72 4.26
CA PHE A 75 -8.84 12.81 4.02
C PHE A 75 -9.92 12.92 5.10
N LEU A 76 -9.96 12.03 6.09
CA LEU A 76 -10.84 12.20 7.25
C LEU A 76 -10.29 13.30 8.16
N ALA A 77 -11.02 14.40 8.28
CA ALA A 77 -10.70 15.45 9.25
C ALA A 77 -10.84 14.90 10.69
N PRO A 78 -9.76 14.87 11.50
CA PRO A 78 -9.81 14.23 12.81
C PRO A 78 -10.81 14.88 13.78
N SER A 79 -10.93 16.22 13.72
CA SER A 79 -11.76 17.00 14.64
C SER A 79 -13.25 17.01 14.27
N THR A 80 -13.59 17.00 12.98
CA THR A 80 -14.96 17.16 12.50
C THR A 80 -15.56 15.89 11.91
N GLN A 81 -14.75 14.85 11.70
CA GLN A 81 -15.13 13.61 11.00
C GLN A 81 -15.52 13.82 9.53
N ALA A 82 -15.39 15.05 9.01
CA ALA A 82 -15.73 15.37 7.64
C ALA A 82 -14.67 14.84 6.66
N CYS A 83 -15.11 14.39 5.48
CA CYS A 83 -14.21 14.11 4.37
C CYS A 83 -13.77 15.44 3.73
N ARG A 84 -12.47 15.69 3.67
CA ARG A 84 -11.90 16.92 3.09
C ARG A 84 -12.09 17.02 1.57
N ILE A 85 -12.21 15.88 0.90
CA ILE A 85 -12.47 15.79 -0.54
C ILE A 85 -13.89 15.31 -0.83
N TYR A 86 -14.88 15.64 0.01
CA TYR A 86 -16.21 15.03 -0.10
C TYR A 86 -16.85 15.19 -1.48
N LYS A 87 -16.71 16.37 -2.10
CA LYS A 87 -17.23 16.64 -3.45
C LYS A 87 -16.52 15.77 -4.50
N ASP A 88 -15.21 15.67 -4.39
CA ASP A 88 -14.31 15.01 -5.34
C ASP A 88 -13.84 13.65 -4.81
N ARG A 89 -14.71 12.94 -4.08
CA ARG A 89 -14.38 11.66 -3.46
C ARG A 89 -14.32 10.53 -4.51
N PRO A 90 -13.47 9.50 -4.31
CA PRO A 90 -13.38 8.36 -5.22
C PRO A 90 -14.69 7.60 -5.40
N ILE A 91 -14.81 6.85 -6.49
CA ILE A 91 -16.03 6.15 -6.88
C ILE A 91 -16.49 5.15 -5.82
N GLU A 92 -15.58 4.43 -5.16
CA GLU A 92 -15.96 3.53 -4.06
C GLU A 92 -16.65 4.30 -2.92
N CYS A 93 -16.20 5.52 -2.60
CA CYS A 93 -16.84 6.38 -1.60
C CYS A 93 -18.16 6.98 -2.08
N LYS A 94 -18.37 7.14 -3.39
CA LYS A 94 -19.66 7.55 -3.97
C LYS A 94 -20.66 6.39 -3.95
N THR A 95 -20.19 5.17 -4.21
CA THR A 95 -21.01 3.96 -4.29
C THR A 95 -21.35 3.38 -2.92
N LEU A 96 -20.47 3.53 -1.93
CA LEU A 96 -20.66 2.95 -0.61
C LEU A 96 -21.87 3.54 0.12
N PHE A 97 -22.81 2.66 0.47
CA PHE A 97 -23.89 2.94 1.41
C PHE A 97 -23.82 1.96 2.58
N CYS A 98 -23.61 2.44 3.80
CA CYS A 98 -23.39 1.56 4.96
C CYS A 98 -24.55 0.61 5.28
N GLY A 99 -25.78 0.95 4.86
CA GLY A 99 -26.96 0.09 5.02
C GLY A 99 -27.18 -0.91 3.89
N ASP A 100 -26.37 -0.86 2.82
CA ASP A 100 -26.44 -1.76 1.66
C ASP A 100 -25.08 -1.74 0.93
N PRO A 101 -24.14 -2.63 1.30
CA PRO A 101 -22.81 -2.67 0.70
C PRO A 101 -22.78 -3.36 -0.68
N GLU A 102 -23.89 -3.95 -1.15
CA GLU A 102 -23.92 -4.73 -2.40
C GLU A 102 -23.45 -3.95 -3.63
N PRO A 103 -23.80 -2.67 -3.83
CA PRO A 103 -23.29 -1.90 -4.96
C PRO A 103 -21.75 -1.80 -4.95
N LEU A 104 -21.13 -1.64 -3.78
CA LEU A 104 -19.67 -1.61 -3.67
C LEU A 104 -19.07 -2.99 -3.96
N ARG A 105 -19.67 -4.07 -3.43
CA ARG A 105 -19.20 -5.44 -3.67
C ARG A 105 -19.15 -5.77 -5.15
N LYS A 106 -20.14 -5.32 -5.95
CA LYS A 106 -20.20 -5.58 -7.39
C LYS A 106 -19.09 -4.92 -8.21
N MET A 107 -18.53 -3.82 -7.72
CA MET A 107 -17.45 -3.11 -8.41
C MET A 107 -16.08 -3.32 -7.76
N TYR A 108 -16.02 -3.95 -6.58
CA TYR A 108 -14.86 -3.97 -5.70
C TYR A 108 -13.55 -4.34 -6.42
N ASP A 109 -13.58 -5.34 -7.29
CA ASP A 109 -12.44 -5.91 -8.01
C ASP A 109 -12.43 -5.56 -9.51
N LYS A 110 -13.32 -4.67 -9.97
CA LYS A 110 -13.45 -4.28 -11.38
C LYS A 110 -12.75 -2.95 -11.63
N ASP A 111 -12.16 -2.77 -12.81
CA ASP A 111 -11.64 -1.48 -13.31
C ASP A 111 -10.71 -0.70 -12.35
N ARG A 112 -10.00 -1.41 -11.45
CA ARG A 112 -8.96 -0.81 -10.59
C ARG A 112 -7.82 -0.28 -11.44
N ILE A 113 -7.34 0.92 -11.10
CA ILE A 113 -6.16 1.47 -11.76
C ILE A 113 -4.87 0.97 -11.11
N THR A 114 -3.83 0.94 -11.92
CA THR A 114 -2.45 0.64 -11.57
C THR A 114 -1.57 1.86 -11.80
N ARG A 115 -0.30 1.80 -11.39
CA ARG A 115 0.70 2.84 -11.69
C ARG A 115 0.82 3.10 -13.19
N LYS A 116 0.59 2.09 -14.04
CA LYS A 116 0.64 2.21 -15.50
C LYS A 116 -0.45 3.11 -16.08
N ASP A 117 -1.59 3.21 -15.39
CA ASP A 117 -2.70 4.07 -15.82
C ASP A 117 -2.49 5.53 -15.37
N VAL A 118 -1.61 5.76 -14.39
CA VAL A 118 -1.36 7.07 -13.77
C VAL A 118 -0.10 7.73 -14.34
N LEU A 119 0.96 6.96 -14.55
CA LEU A 119 2.23 7.47 -15.05
C LEU A 119 2.21 7.55 -16.58
N PRO A 120 2.81 8.60 -17.18
CA PRO A 120 2.89 8.71 -18.64
C PRO A 120 3.62 7.51 -19.26
N GLU A 121 3.10 6.99 -20.36
CA GLU A 121 3.73 5.90 -21.09
C GLU A 121 5.19 6.25 -21.47
N GLY A 122 6.10 5.29 -21.28
CA GLY A 122 7.54 5.48 -21.56
C GLY A 122 8.29 6.32 -20.51
N HIS A 123 7.67 6.70 -19.40
CA HIS A 123 8.37 7.44 -18.34
C HIS A 123 9.51 6.59 -17.73
N PRO A 124 10.74 7.12 -17.58
CA PRO A 124 11.92 6.34 -17.17
C PRO A 124 11.80 5.73 -15.75
N VAL A 125 10.92 6.27 -14.91
CA VAL A 125 10.64 5.71 -13.57
C VAL A 125 10.11 4.27 -13.63
N PHE A 126 9.51 3.84 -14.75
CA PHE A 126 9.03 2.47 -14.90
C PHE A 126 10.16 1.44 -14.80
N GLU A 127 11.33 1.72 -15.39
CA GLU A 127 12.49 0.81 -15.29
C GLU A 127 12.92 0.62 -13.83
N ILE A 128 12.91 1.71 -13.05
CA ILE A 128 13.24 1.70 -11.62
C ILE A 128 12.20 0.92 -10.82
N ILE A 129 10.92 1.11 -11.14
CA ILE A 129 9.81 0.36 -10.54
C ILE A 129 9.94 -1.13 -10.83
N GLU A 130 10.18 -1.51 -12.09
CA GLU A 130 10.29 -2.90 -12.51
C GLU A 130 11.50 -3.58 -11.86
N GLU A 131 12.65 -2.91 -11.79
CA GLU A 131 13.82 -3.42 -11.07
C GLU A 131 13.53 -3.62 -9.57
N HIS A 132 12.82 -2.67 -8.94
CA HIS A 132 12.39 -2.79 -7.55
C HIS A 132 11.44 -3.97 -7.35
N GLU A 133 10.45 -4.17 -8.23
CA GLU A 133 9.55 -5.33 -8.13
C GLU A 133 10.30 -6.65 -8.25
N LEU A 134 11.31 -6.75 -9.13
CA LEU A 134 12.11 -7.96 -9.30
C LEU A 134 12.93 -8.32 -8.05
N LYS A 135 13.43 -7.32 -7.32
CA LYS A 135 14.31 -7.49 -6.15
C LYS A 135 13.58 -7.45 -4.80
N CYS A 136 12.38 -6.88 -4.78
CA CYS A 136 11.61 -6.63 -3.56
C CYS A 136 10.18 -7.17 -3.67
N ALA A 137 9.94 -8.20 -4.47
CA ALA A 137 8.63 -8.81 -4.66
C ALA A 137 8.06 -9.33 -3.32
N PRO A 138 6.82 -8.97 -2.95
CA PRO A 138 6.20 -9.50 -1.74
C PRO A 138 6.10 -11.03 -1.69
N LEU A 139 5.94 -11.70 -2.84
CA LEU A 139 5.92 -13.17 -2.91
C LEU A 139 7.27 -13.79 -2.50
N GLN A 140 8.38 -13.24 -3.02
CA GLN A 140 9.73 -13.69 -2.65
C GLN A 140 9.99 -13.41 -1.17
N LEU A 141 9.58 -12.24 -0.69
CA LEU A 141 9.68 -11.87 0.73
C LEU A 141 8.93 -12.87 1.62
N ALA A 142 7.71 -13.27 1.22
CA ALA A 142 6.89 -14.23 1.95
C ALA A 142 7.55 -15.61 2.02
N GLU A 143 8.08 -16.11 0.90
CA GLU A 143 8.76 -17.40 0.83
C GLU A 143 10.03 -17.41 1.69
N LEU A 144 10.83 -16.34 1.61
CA LEU A 144 12.04 -16.20 2.40
C LEU A 144 11.73 -16.10 3.90
N ALA A 145 10.75 -15.29 4.27
CA ALA A 145 10.29 -15.17 5.67
C ALA A 145 9.80 -16.52 6.22
N LYS A 146 9.04 -17.28 5.42
CA LYS A 146 8.58 -18.63 5.80
C LYS A 146 9.75 -19.55 6.11
N LYS A 147 10.73 -19.68 5.20
CA LYS A 147 11.91 -20.54 5.38
C LYS A 147 12.75 -20.14 6.59
N ILE A 148 12.89 -18.83 6.84
CA ILE A 148 13.58 -18.30 8.03
C ILE A 148 12.83 -18.71 9.31
N LEU A 149 11.50 -18.60 9.32
CA LEU A 149 10.69 -18.93 10.50
C LEU A 149 10.69 -20.43 10.82
N GLU A 150 10.76 -21.30 9.80
CA GLU A 150 10.84 -22.77 9.96
C GLU A 150 12.06 -23.22 10.78
N ASN A 151 13.20 -22.50 10.67
CA ASN A 151 14.40 -22.81 11.46
C ASN A 151 15.25 -21.55 11.71
N TRP A 152 14.73 -20.67 12.57
CA TRP A 152 15.32 -19.36 12.83
C TRP A 152 16.80 -19.42 13.22
N GLU A 153 17.16 -20.32 14.13
CA GLU A 153 18.50 -20.48 14.68
C GLU A 153 19.53 -20.90 13.62
N ASN A 154 19.10 -21.62 12.57
CA ASN A 154 19.96 -22.11 11.49
C ASN A 154 19.65 -21.47 10.12
N SER A 155 19.13 -20.25 10.11
CA SER A 155 18.73 -19.52 8.89
C SER A 155 19.63 -18.32 8.58
N ALA A 156 20.87 -18.30 9.07
CA ALA A 156 21.77 -17.15 8.97
C ALA A 156 21.94 -16.63 7.52
N GLU A 157 22.15 -17.53 6.55
CA GLU A 157 22.29 -17.16 5.13
C GLU A 157 21.00 -16.53 4.59
N LEU A 158 19.84 -17.14 4.86
CA LEU A 158 18.53 -16.60 4.46
C LEU A 158 18.24 -15.24 5.10
N GLN A 159 18.68 -15.03 6.35
CA GLN A 159 18.57 -13.74 7.02
C GLN A 159 19.44 -12.67 6.36
N VAL A 160 20.62 -13.04 5.84
CA VAL A 160 21.46 -12.13 5.03
C VAL A 160 20.72 -11.74 3.75
N ASP A 161 20.19 -12.70 3.00
CA ASP A 161 19.40 -12.43 1.78
C ASP A 161 18.22 -11.48 2.07
N LEU A 162 17.52 -11.69 3.20
CA LEU A 162 16.42 -10.85 3.62
C LEU A 162 16.87 -9.42 3.96
N LEU A 163 18.01 -9.29 4.64
CA LEU A 163 18.60 -7.98 4.93
C LEU A 163 19.03 -7.25 3.66
N GLU A 164 19.60 -7.95 2.68
CA GLU A 164 19.96 -7.36 1.38
C GLU A 164 18.73 -6.83 0.65
N MET A 165 17.62 -7.57 0.62
CA MET A 165 16.35 -7.10 0.05
C MET A 165 15.84 -5.83 0.76
N LEU A 166 15.88 -5.80 2.11
CA LEU A 166 15.44 -4.66 2.92
C LEU A 166 16.33 -3.42 2.70
N VAL A 167 17.64 -3.61 2.63
CA VAL A 167 18.61 -2.54 2.35
C VAL A 167 18.40 -2.00 0.94
N TYR A 168 18.20 -2.88 -0.06
CA TYR A 168 17.92 -2.45 -1.43
C TYR A 168 16.64 -1.60 -1.53
N ASP A 169 15.52 -2.05 -0.92
CA ASP A 169 14.26 -1.27 -0.87
C ASP A 169 14.48 0.12 -0.25
N LYS A 170 15.23 0.19 0.85
CA LYS A 170 15.55 1.47 1.49
C LYS A 170 16.41 2.36 0.58
N SER A 171 17.49 1.81 0.03
CA SER A 171 18.46 2.55 -0.78
C SER A 171 17.85 3.12 -2.04
N ILE A 172 16.99 2.38 -2.74
CA ILE A 172 16.37 2.87 -3.98
C ILE A 172 15.35 3.98 -3.72
N ARG A 173 14.61 3.91 -2.60
CA ARG A 173 13.70 4.98 -2.16
C ARG A 173 14.47 6.26 -1.85
N ASP A 174 15.53 6.15 -1.07
CA ASP A 174 16.38 7.30 -0.71
C ASP A 174 17.02 7.92 -1.96
N LEU A 175 17.54 7.08 -2.86
CA LEU A 175 18.15 7.51 -4.11
C LEU A 175 17.15 8.24 -5.01
N LEU A 176 15.93 7.72 -5.16
CA LEU A 176 14.92 8.34 -6.00
C LEU A 176 14.56 9.73 -5.47
N VAL A 177 14.35 9.88 -4.16
CA VAL A 177 14.11 11.19 -3.52
C VAL A 177 15.27 12.16 -3.77
N GLU A 178 16.51 11.72 -3.53
CA GLU A 178 17.70 12.56 -3.70
C GLU A 178 17.90 13.01 -5.15
N LYS A 179 17.72 12.13 -6.14
CA LYS A 179 18.04 12.41 -7.55
C LYS A 179 16.92 13.11 -8.32
N SER A 180 15.66 12.91 -7.93
CA SER A 180 14.51 13.45 -8.68
C SER A 180 13.89 14.69 -8.01
N GLY A 181 14.17 14.93 -6.72
CA GLY A 181 13.48 15.96 -5.94
C GLY A 181 12.00 15.63 -5.65
N LEU A 182 11.55 14.41 -5.94
CA LEU A 182 10.21 13.95 -5.60
C LEU A 182 10.00 13.95 -4.08
N PRO A 183 8.80 14.30 -3.59
CA PRO A 183 8.51 14.24 -2.16
C PRO A 183 8.74 12.84 -1.60
N ALA A 184 9.36 12.72 -0.42
CA ALA A 184 9.57 11.43 0.23
C ALA A 184 8.26 10.64 0.43
N ASP A 185 7.16 11.35 0.70
CA ASP A 185 5.85 10.75 0.86
C ASP A 185 5.32 10.14 -0.44
N SER A 186 5.82 10.51 -1.63
CA SER A 186 5.39 9.90 -2.89
C SER A 186 5.95 8.48 -3.08
N MET A 187 6.93 8.06 -2.28
CA MET A 187 7.56 6.73 -2.44
C MET A 187 6.59 5.56 -2.23
N GLU A 188 5.52 5.75 -1.46
CA GLU A 188 4.48 4.73 -1.32
C GLU A 188 3.62 4.56 -2.57
N PHE A 189 3.53 5.57 -3.44
CA PHE A 189 2.96 5.41 -4.77
C PHE A 189 3.95 4.63 -5.64
N PHE A 190 5.22 5.04 -5.70
CA PHE A 190 6.18 4.42 -6.63
C PHE A 190 6.57 2.99 -6.26
N PHE A 191 6.76 2.68 -4.98
CA PHE A 191 7.35 1.41 -4.52
C PHE A 191 6.46 0.68 -3.51
N GLY A 192 5.23 1.15 -3.29
CA GLY A 192 4.34 0.64 -2.25
C GLY A 192 4.85 0.87 -0.84
N ARG A 193 4.24 0.18 0.13
CA ARG A 193 4.68 0.20 1.52
C ARG A 193 6.15 -0.26 1.63
N SER A 194 6.91 0.34 2.53
CA SER A 194 8.30 -0.06 2.78
C SER A 194 8.42 -1.55 3.08
N LEU A 195 9.49 -2.20 2.62
CA LEU A 195 9.58 -3.65 2.67
C LEU A 195 9.61 -4.18 4.11
N ASN A 196 10.17 -3.43 5.05
CA ASN A 196 10.12 -3.77 6.48
C ASN A 196 8.69 -3.70 7.07
N ARG A 197 7.82 -2.82 6.55
CA ARG A 197 6.40 -2.77 6.91
C ARG A 197 5.66 -3.96 6.33
N VAL A 198 5.91 -4.31 5.08
CA VAL A 198 5.32 -5.49 4.44
C VAL A 198 5.74 -6.79 5.15
N LEU A 199 7.03 -6.92 5.50
CA LEU A 199 7.60 -8.09 6.18
C LEU A 199 6.92 -8.42 7.50
N SER A 200 6.44 -7.41 8.23
CA SER A 200 5.72 -7.62 9.50
C SER A 200 4.46 -8.48 9.36
N GLY A 201 3.81 -8.45 8.19
CA GLY A 201 2.66 -9.31 7.87
C GLY A 201 3.04 -10.79 7.73
N PHE A 202 4.32 -11.07 7.48
CA PHE A 202 4.87 -12.43 7.33
C PHE A 202 5.55 -12.94 8.61
N GLY A 203 5.35 -12.28 9.75
CA GLY A 203 5.80 -12.78 11.05
C GLY A 203 7.23 -12.39 11.46
N ILE A 204 7.91 -11.53 10.69
CA ILE A 204 9.23 -10.99 11.01
C ILE A 204 9.16 -9.47 11.12
N ILE A 205 9.72 -8.89 12.17
CA ILE A 205 9.87 -7.44 12.33
C ILE A 205 11.31 -7.07 11.99
N ALA A 206 11.48 -6.16 11.04
CA ALA A 206 12.75 -5.52 10.72
C ALA A 206 12.76 -4.08 11.25
N THR A 207 13.64 -3.79 12.20
CA THR A 207 13.84 -2.45 12.76
C THR A 207 15.13 -1.84 12.19
N PRO A 208 15.11 -0.61 11.66
CA PRO A 208 16.34 0.04 11.18
C PRO A 208 17.45 0.07 12.23
N ASN A 209 18.68 -0.23 11.81
CA ASN A 209 19.88 -0.21 12.63
C ASN A 209 21.07 0.27 11.78
N GLY A 210 21.39 1.57 11.85
CA GLY A 210 22.39 2.19 10.99
C GLY A 210 21.99 2.10 9.51
N SER A 211 22.86 1.51 8.68
CA SER A 211 22.62 1.27 7.25
C SER A 211 21.89 -0.05 6.96
N SER A 212 21.54 -0.83 7.98
CA SER A 212 20.88 -2.13 7.85
C SER A 212 19.65 -2.24 8.77
N PHE A 213 19.22 -3.47 9.06
CA PHE A 213 18.08 -3.77 9.91
C PHE A 213 18.44 -4.85 10.94
N SER A 214 17.77 -4.81 12.09
CA SER A 214 17.76 -5.91 13.06
C SER A 214 16.46 -6.69 12.91
N LEU A 215 16.56 -8.02 12.79
CA LEU A 215 15.41 -8.92 12.61
C LEU A 215 14.97 -9.53 13.93
N ARG A 216 13.65 -9.69 14.11
CA ARG A 216 13.06 -10.46 15.22
C ARG A 216 11.74 -11.12 14.80
N LYS A 217 11.37 -12.23 15.43
CA LYS A 217 10.03 -12.82 15.27
C LYS A 217 8.95 -11.89 15.84
N THR A 218 7.77 -11.85 15.24
CA THR A 218 6.57 -11.31 15.89
C THR A 218 6.19 -12.20 17.07
N LYS A 219 5.59 -11.63 18.12
CA LYS A 219 5.07 -12.43 19.25
C LYS A 219 3.94 -13.34 18.72
N GLY A 220 4.09 -14.66 18.86
CA GLY A 220 3.09 -15.65 18.42
C GLY A 220 3.50 -16.50 17.22
N SER A 221 4.66 -16.24 16.61
CA SER A 221 5.24 -17.09 15.55
C SER A 221 6.11 -18.18 16.18
N ALA A 222 5.46 -19.21 16.70
CA ALA A 222 6.08 -20.47 17.13
C ALA A 222 5.72 -21.56 16.11
#